data_AF-A0A7C9E3M7-F1
#
_entry.id   AF-A0A7C9E3M7-F1
#
_cell.length_a   1.000
_cell.length_b   1.000
_cell.length_c   1.000
_cell.angle_alpha   90.00
_cell.angle_beta   90.00
_cell.angle_gamma   90.00
#
_symmetry.space_group_name_H-M   'P 1'
#
loop_
_entity.id
_entity.type
_entity.pdbx_description
1 polymer ?
#
loop_
_entity_poly.entity_id
_entity_poly.type
_entity_poly.pdbx_seq_one_letter_code
_entity_poly.pdbx_strand_id
1 'polypeptide(L)'
;PEWDEDHPIHFVGHSAGAQVVRVLQQMLADKAFKGHDTSPNWVLSITSLSGAFNGTTRTYFDGMQPEDGRTMKLISLLQLCRLGVIIYDWFDIPWLKAYYNFGFDHFNMSWRKMGVWGLVDCLLGNVGPFSSGDWILPDLTIQGSVRLNSHIKTFPDTYYFSYATKRTQQLLGFTVPSGILGIHPMLFIRVLQMSQWSHPPDVPPPYKGYRDEDWWDNDGALNTISMMYPRLPVEHPHRLVSNDSECHPLQPGIWYYKIIEGDHILFIVSRERAGVQFDLIYDSIFERCRKHVFRKNPQKLPNQAHQTLLS
;
A
#
# COMPACT_ATOMS: atom_id res chain seq x y z
N PRO A 1 11.37 21.51 10.34
CA PRO A 1 12.12 20.24 10.15
C PRO A 1 12.97 20.33 8.88
N GLU A 2 14.22 19.88 8.97
CA GLU A 2 15.13 19.74 7.82
C GLU A 2 14.87 18.36 7.20
N TRP A 3 14.13 18.31 6.10
CA TRP A 3 13.88 17.08 5.34
C TRP A 3 14.31 17.34 3.91
N ASP A 4 15.38 16.67 3.50
CA ASP A 4 15.99 16.79 2.18
C ASP A 4 16.83 15.54 1.86
N GLU A 5 17.69 15.61 0.84
CA GLU A 5 18.55 14.50 0.41
C GLU A 5 19.71 14.21 1.39
N ASP A 6 20.13 15.21 2.17
CA ASP A 6 21.15 15.08 3.21
C ASP A 6 20.54 14.61 4.54
N HIS A 7 19.23 14.83 4.73
CA HIS A 7 18.42 14.40 5.86
C HIS A 7 17.28 13.46 5.44
N PRO A 8 17.57 12.31 4.79
CA PRO A 8 16.54 11.44 4.27
C PRO A 8 15.89 10.64 5.41
N ILE A 9 14.64 10.22 5.20
CA ILE A 9 13.86 9.50 6.22
C ILE A 9 13.48 8.09 5.80
N HIS A 10 13.18 7.26 6.80
CA HIS A 10 12.63 5.92 6.62
C HIS A 10 11.11 5.97 6.74
N PHE A 11 10.41 5.32 5.81
CA PHE A 11 8.97 5.15 5.88
C PHE A 11 8.60 3.72 6.27
N VAL A 12 7.63 3.58 7.17
CA VAL A 12 6.97 2.31 7.48
C VAL A 12 5.49 2.45 7.12
N GLY A 13 5.08 1.79 6.04
CA GLY A 13 3.72 1.84 5.52
C GLY A 13 2.98 0.54 5.82
N HIS A 14 1.80 0.64 6.43
CA HIS A 14 0.86 -0.49 6.54
C HIS A 14 -0.20 -0.41 5.46
N SER A 15 -0.61 -1.55 4.89
CA SER A 15 -1.74 -1.62 3.95
C SER A 15 -1.57 -0.65 2.77
N ALA A 16 -2.60 0.15 2.46
CA ALA A 16 -2.54 1.23 1.47
C ALA A 16 -1.46 2.28 1.74
N GLY A 17 -1.05 2.48 3.00
CA GLY A 17 0.03 3.40 3.36
C GLY A 17 1.34 3.09 2.65
N ALA A 18 1.62 1.80 2.38
CA ALA A 18 2.78 1.41 1.60
C ALA A 18 2.70 1.88 0.13
N GLN A 19 1.50 1.91 -0.47
CA GLN A 19 1.29 2.49 -1.80
C GLN A 19 1.45 4.01 -1.76
N VAL A 20 0.87 4.68 -0.76
CA VAL A 20 0.96 6.15 -0.59
C VAL A 20 2.42 6.60 -0.51
N VAL A 21 3.27 5.92 0.26
CA VAL A 21 4.68 6.26 0.37
C VAL A 21 5.41 6.10 -0.98
N ARG A 22 5.08 5.08 -1.77
CA ARG A 22 5.65 4.90 -3.11
C ARG A 22 5.22 6.02 -4.06
N VAL A 23 3.95 6.44 -4.01
CA VAL A 23 3.45 7.60 -4.77
C VAL A 23 4.19 8.86 -4.34
N LEU A 24 4.33 9.10 -3.04
CA LEU A 24 5.10 10.23 -2.50
C LEU A 24 6.54 10.24 -3.03
N GLN A 25 7.23 9.09 -2.99
CA GLN A 25 8.58 8.99 -3.52
C GLN A 25 8.65 9.31 -5.02
N GLN A 26 7.68 8.82 -5.80
CA GLN A 26 7.58 9.13 -7.23
C GLN A 26 7.33 10.63 -7.45
N MET A 27 6.44 11.26 -6.67
CA MET A 27 6.18 12.70 -6.72
C MET A 27 7.42 13.54 -6.37
N LEU A 28 8.23 13.10 -5.41
CA LEU A 28 9.52 13.73 -5.07
C LEU A 28 10.49 13.65 -6.26
N ALA A 29 10.53 12.51 -6.96
CA ALA A 29 11.36 12.35 -8.15
C ALA A 29 10.90 13.19 -9.33
N ASP A 30 9.58 13.32 -9.52
CA ASP A 30 8.97 14.08 -10.60
C ASP A 30 8.91 15.59 -10.30
N LYS A 31 9.45 16.02 -9.15
CA LYS A 31 9.46 17.42 -8.69
C LYS A 31 8.05 18.04 -8.64
N ALA A 32 7.07 17.26 -8.17
CA ALA A 32 5.67 17.67 -8.12
C ALA A 32 5.42 18.83 -7.14
N PHE A 33 6.33 19.06 -6.19
CA PHE A 33 6.22 20.08 -5.15
C PHE A 33 6.87 21.40 -5.60
N LYS A 34 6.08 22.28 -6.23
CA LYS A 34 6.56 23.59 -6.72
C LYS A 34 7.27 24.39 -5.62
N GLY A 35 8.43 24.94 -5.95
CA GLY A 35 9.25 25.73 -5.02
C GLY A 35 10.23 24.90 -4.18
N HIS A 36 10.24 23.58 -4.33
CA HIS A 36 11.18 22.68 -3.67
C HIS A 36 11.99 21.90 -4.71
N ASP A 37 13.31 21.83 -4.53
CA ASP A 37 14.16 20.97 -5.37
C ASP A 37 14.20 19.56 -4.79
N THR A 38 13.10 18.82 -4.99
CA THR A 38 12.94 17.48 -4.43
C THR A 38 13.66 16.42 -5.23
N SER A 39 13.95 15.30 -4.57
CA SER A 39 14.66 14.15 -5.12
C SER A 39 14.07 12.87 -4.51
N PRO A 40 14.03 11.72 -5.22
CA PRO A 40 13.58 10.45 -4.60
C PRO A 40 14.45 10.05 -3.41
N ASN A 41 15.63 10.65 -3.32
CA ASN A 41 16.66 10.42 -2.34
C ASN A 41 16.35 10.99 -0.96
N TRP A 42 15.30 11.81 -0.85
CA TRP A 42 14.72 12.22 0.44
C TRP A 42 14.10 11.02 1.20
N VAL A 43 13.97 9.88 0.50
CA VAL A 43 13.53 8.59 1.03
C VAL A 43 14.70 7.60 1.08
N LEU A 44 15.13 7.26 2.29
CA LEU A 44 16.22 6.32 2.53
C LEU A 44 15.74 4.87 2.45
N SER A 45 14.57 4.57 3.01
CA SER A 45 13.95 3.25 2.88
C SER A 45 12.43 3.28 2.95
N ILE A 46 11.81 2.28 2.34
CA ILE A 46 10.38 1.96 2.48
C ILE A 46 10.25 0.55 3.03
N THR A 47 9.65 0.44 4.21
CA THR A 47 9.26 -0.83 4.81
C THR A 47 7.75 -0.96 4.75
N SER A 48 7.28 -2.08 4.24
CA SER A 48 5.86 -2.41 4.13
C SER A 48 5.47 -3.49 5.13
N LEU A 49 4.39 -3.25 5.87
CA LEU A 49 3.67 -4.26 6.63
C LEU A 49 2.34 -4.51 5.92
N SER A 50 2.16 -5.68 5.34
CA SER A 50 0.94 -6.01 4.59
C SER A 50 0.61 -4.98 3.51
N GLY A 51 1.57 -4.52 2.72
CA GLY A 51 1.38 -3.43 1.75
C GLY A 51 0.53 -3.82 0.55
N ALA A 52 -0.40 -2.97 0.14
CA ALA A 52 -1.34 -3.28 -0.95
C ALA A 52 -0.78 -3.09 -2.37
N PHE A 53 0.42 -3.59 -2.68
CA PHE A 53 1.13 -3.17 -3.91
C PHE A 53 0.43 -3.49 -5.22
N ASN A 54 -0.34 -4.57 -5.28
CA ASN A 54 -0.98 -5.04 -6.51
C ASN A 54 -2.51 -5.02 -6.42
N GLY A 55 -3.07 -4.42 -5.37
CA GLY A 55 -4.50 -4.36 -5.11
C GLY A 55 -5.01 -5.59 -4.35
N THR A 56 -6.33 -5.75 -4.26
CA THR A 56 -6.95 -6.89 -3.57
C THR A 56 -8.30 -7.29 -4.14
N THR A 57 -8.57 -8.59 -4.14
CA THR A 57 -9.88 -9.15 -4.50
C THR A 57 -10.98 -8.78 -3.50
N ARG A 58 -10.62 -8.36 -2.28
CA ARG A 58 -11.58 -7.89 -1.27
C ARG A 58 -12.46 -6.75 -1.78
N THR A 59 -11.89 -5.83 -2.57
CA THR A 59 -12.62 -4.66 -3.09
C THR A 59 -13.88 -5.05 -3.85
N TYR A 60 -13.87 -6.16 -4.59
CA TYR A 60 -15.02 -6.64 -5.36
C TYR A 60 -16.14 -7.21 -4.48
N PHE A 61 -15.78 -7.82 -3.35
CA PHE A 61 -16.74 -8.25 -2.33
C PHE A 61 -17.33 -7.06 -1.57
N ASP A 62 -16.54 -6.02 -1.36
CA ASP A 62 -16.99 -4.81 -0.67
C ASP A 62 -17.95 -3.99 -1.54
N GLY A 63 -17.77 -4.02 -2.87
CA GLY A 63 -18.76 -3.50 -3.80
C GLY A 63 -18.20 -2.89 -5.07
N MET A 64 -16.90 -3.01 -5.36
CA MET A 64 -16.32 -2.54 -6.62
C MET A 64 -16.69 -3.47 -7.78
N GLN A 65 -16.82 -2.89 -8.98
CA GLN A 65 -17.08 -3.62 -10.23
C GLN A 65 -15.77 -4.22 -10.78
N PRO A 66 -15.73 -5.54 -11.08
CA PRO A 66 -14.57 -6.18 -11.67
C PRO A 66 -14.31 -5.78 -13.13
N GLU A 67 -15.28 -5.15 -13.80
CA GLU A 67 -15.19 -4.72 -15.21
C GLU A 67 -14.18 -3.60 -15.41
N ASP A 68 -14.19 -2.58 -14.54
CA ASP A 68 -13.31 -1.41 -14.63
C ASP A 68 -12.39 -1.20 -13.41
N GLY A 69 -12.71 -1.84 -12.28
CA GLY A 69 -12.05 -1.64 -11.00
C GLY A 69 -12.17 -0.22 -10.45
N ARG A 70 -13.19 0.55 -10.87
CA ARG A 70 -13.34 1.97 -10.54
C ARG A 70 -14.76 2.32 -10.12
N THR A 71 -15.77 1.71 -10.73
CA THR A 71 -17.16 1.97 -10.39
C THR A 71 -17.65 1.02 -9.30
N MET A 72 -18.66 1.44 -8.56
CA MET A 72 -19.32 0.61 -7.55
C MET A 72 -20.48 -0.16 -8.18
N LYS A 73 -20.75 -1.36 -7.67
CA LYS A 73 -21.95 -2.14 -7.97
C LYS A 73 -23.18 -1.33 -7.59
N LEU A 74 -24.25 -1.43 -8.39
CA LEU A 74 -25.49 -0.69 -8.19
C LEU A 74 -26.13 -1.01 -6.82
N ILE A 75 -26.06 -2.27 -6.40
CA ILE A 75 -26.58 -2.75 -5.11
C ILE A 75 -25.43 -3.38 -4.33
N SER A 76 -24.91 -2.68 -3.33
CA SER A 76 -23.86 -3.18 -2.43
C SER A 76 -23.84 -2.40 -1.11
N LEU A 77 -23.23 -2.98 -0.07
CA LEU A 77 -23.01 -2.30 1.21
C LEU A 77 -22.18 -1.03 1.05
N LEU A 78 -21.25 -1.02 0.10
CA LEU A 78 -20.42 0.13 -0.22
C LEU A 78 -21.23 1.33 -0.72
N GLN A 79 -22.36 1.14 -1.39
CA GLN A 79 -23.27 2.24 -1.74
C GLN A 79 -23.86 2.90 -0.50
N LEU A 80 -24.22 2.13 0.53
CA LEU A 80 -24.71 2.68 1.79
C LEU A 80 -23.60 3.44 2.52
N CYS A 81 -22.37 2.91 2.55
CA CYS A 81 -21.21 3.62 3.08
C CYS A 81 -20.95 4.93 2.34
N ARG A 82 -21.02 4.93 1.00
CA ARG A 82 -20.92 6.14 0.18
C ARG A 82 -21.95 7.19 0.60
N LEU A 83 -23.22 6.82 0.72
CA LEU A 83 -24.28 7.75 1.14
C LEU A 83 -23.97 8.33 2.53
N GLY A 84 -23.56 7.47 3.47
CA GLY A 84 -23.17 7.89 4.81
C GLY A 84 -22.03 8.89 4.82
N VAL A 85 -20.97 8.65 4.04
CA VAL A 85 -19.81 9.56 3.91
C VAL A 85 -20.23 10.88 3.28
N ILE A 86 -21.02 10.87 2.20
CA ILE A 86 -21.49 12.10 1.55
C ILE A 86 -22.28 12.96 2.55
N ILE A 87 -23.21 12.35 3.28
CA ILE A 87 -24.03 13.05 4.27
C ILE A 87 -23.16 13.57 5.42
N TYR A 88 -22.23 12.76 5.91
CA TYR A 88 -21.28 13.10 6.96
C TYR A 88 -20.46 14.34 6.60
N ASP A 89 -19.81 14.32 5.43
CA ASP A 89 -18.94 15.42 4.98
C ASP A 89 -19.74 16.67 4.61
N TRP A 90 -20.99 16.50 4.16
CA TRP A 90 -21.89 17.61 3.90
C TRP A 90 -22.34 18.34 5.17
N PHE A 91 -22.71 17.61 6.22
CA PHE A 91 -23.06 18.23 7.50
C PHE A 91 -21.89 19.00 8.13
N ASP A 92 -20.65 18.55 7.89
CA ASP A 92 -19.42 19.26 8.26
C ASP A 92 -19.38 19.67 9.74
N ILE A 93 -19.72 18.71 10.62
CA ILE A 93 -19.82 18.93 12.06
C ILE A 93 -18.42 18.92 12.68
N PRO A 94 -17.92 20.04 13.26
CA PRO A 94 -16.50 20.16 13.63
C PRO A 94 -16.03 19.14 14.67
N TRP A 95 -16.82 18.88 15.73
CA TRP A 95 -16.42 17.93 16.78
C TRP A 95 -16.38 16.49 16.26
N LEU A 96 -17.23 16.15 15.30
CA LEU A 96 -17.29 14.83 14.70
C LEU A 96 -16.08 14.63 13.76
N LYS A 97 -15.74 15.64 12.95
CA LYS A 97 -14.52 15.64 12.13
C LYS A 97 -13.23 15.66 12.96
N ALA A 98 -13.24 16.32 14.12
CA ALA A 98 -12.12 16.27 15.05
C ALA A 98 -11.94 14.86 15.66
N TYR A 99 -13.03 14.09 15.82
CA TYR A 99 -12.96 12.70 16.24
C TYR A 99 -12.49 11.77 15.11
N TYR A 100 -13.06 11.90 13.91
CA TYR A 100 -12.67 11.09 12.75
C TYR A 100 -12.96 11.80 11.42
N ASN A 101 -11.95 12.15 10.64
CA ASN A 101 -12.10 12.79 9.34
C ASN A 101 -11.82 11.79 8.21
N PHE A 102 -12.73 11.69 7.22
CA PHE A 102 -12.56 10.82 6.05
C PHE A 102 -11.56 11.36 5.02
N GLY A 103 -11.13 12.62 5.14
CA GLY A 103 -10.08 13.22 4.30
C GLY A 103 -10.59 13.84 2.99
N PHE A 104 -11.89 14.05 2.84
CA PHE A 104 -12.50 14.63 1.64
C PHE A 104 -12.60 16.16 1.64
N ASP A 105 -11.92 16.86 2.55
CA ASP A 105 -12.03 18.32 2.70
C ASP A 105 -11.66 19.09 1.42
N HIS A 106 -10.75 18.55 0.60
CA HIS A 106 -10.34 19.12 -0.68
C HIS A 106 -11.45 19.09 -1.76
N PHE A 107 -12.47 18.23 -1.60
CA PHE A 107 -13.67 18.23 -2.44
C PHE A 107 -14.71 19.28 -2.02
N ASN A 108 -14.49 20.01 -0.92
CA ASN A 108 -15.34 21.11 -0.49
C ASN A 108 -16.83 20.72 -0.31
N MET A 109 -17.08 19.52 0.22
CA MET A 109 -18.42 18.93 0.32
C MET A 109 -19.34 19.54 1.38
N SER A 110 -18.82 20.40 2.25
CA SER A 110 -19.58 21.08 3.30
C SER A 110 -20.82 21.80 2.77
N TRP A 111 -21.92 21.75 3.53
CA TRP A 111 -23.17 22.46 3.22
C TRP A 111 -22.96 23.97 3.02
N ARG A 112 -21.97 24.56 3.70
CA ARG A 112 -21.59 25.98 3.55
C ARG A 112 -21.01 26.29 2.19
N LYS A 113 -20.40 25.30 1.52
CA LYS A 113 -19.71 25.45 0.23
C LYS A 113 -20.58 25.02 -0.95
N MET A 114 -21.22 23.85 -0.88
CA MET A 114 -22.00 23.30 -2.00
C MET A 114 -23.53 23.38 -1.86
N GLY A 115 -24.05 23.69 -0.66
CA GLY A 115 -25.49 23.78 -0.42
C GLY A 115 -26.26 22.47 -0.64
N VAL A 116 -27.60 22.55 -0.66
CA VAL A 116 -28.49 21.38 -0.80
C VAL A 116 -28.46 20.82 -2.23
N TRP A 117 -28.41 21.68 -3.26
CA TRP A 117 -28.36 21.23 -4.65
C TRP A 117 -27.04 20.52 -4.97
N GLY A 118 -25.91 21.00 -4.43
CA GLY A 118 -24.63 20.30 -4.56
C GLY A 118 -24.61 18.93 -3.85
N LEU A 119 -25.36 18.78 -2.74
CA LEU A 119 -25.57 17.47 -2.12
C LEU A 119 -26.33 16.53 -3.06
N VAL A 120 -27.42 17.01 -3.69
CA VAL A 120 -28.18 16.21 -4.66
C VAL A 120 -27.28 15.78 -5.82
N ASP A 121 -26.46 16.68 -6.37
CA ASP A 121 -25.51 16.35 -7.43
C ASP A 121 -24.46 15.31 -6.98
N CYS A 122 -23.98 15.39 -5.75
CA CYS A 122 -23.03 14.42 -5.20
C CYS A 122 -23.68 13.03 -5.00
N LEU A 123 -24.93 13.00 -4.52
CA LEU A 123 -25.72 11.78 -4.35
C LEU A 123 -26.07 11.12 -5.69
N LEU A 124 -26.34 11.92 -6.73
CA LEU A 124 -26.54 11.44 -8.10
C LEU A 124 -25.23 10.98 -8.77
N GLY A 125 -24.07 11.31 -8.19
CA GLY A 125 -22.77 10.92 -8.73
C GLY A 125 -22.28 11.85 -9.84
N ASN A 126 -22.78 13.08 -9.92
CA ASN A 126 -22.32 14.09 -10.89
C ASN A 126 -21.01 14.76 -10.44
N VAL A 127 -20.79 14.85 -9.12
CA VAL A 127 -19.63 15.54 -8.51
C VAL A 127 -19.12 14.79 -7.27
N GLY A 128 -17.91 15.14 -6.84
CA GLY A 128 -17.28 14.62 -5.61
C GLY A 128 -16.44 13.37 -5.82
N PRO A 129 -15.86 12.82 -4.72
CA PRO A 129 -14.82 11.79 -4.77
C PRO A 129 -15.30 10.50 -5.47
N PHE A 130 -16.54 10.12 -5.24
CA PHE A 130 -17.11 8.90 -5.78
C PHE A 130 -17.41 8.98 -7.28
N SER A 131 -17.61 10.19 -7.81
CA SER A 131 -17.81 10.44 -9.25
C SER A 131 -16.47 10.47 -9.99
N SER A 132 -15.48 11.15 -9.42
CA SER A 132 -14.12 11.19 -9.98
C SER A 132 -13.39 9.86 -9.89
N GLY A 133 -13.76 8.99 -8.95
CA GLY A 133 -12.98 7.79 -8.63
C GLY A 133 -11.66 8.11 -7.91
N ASP A 134 -11.52 9.34 -7.41
CA ASP A 134 -10.36 9.79 -6.64
C ASP A 134 -10.61 9.57 -5.14
N TRP A 135 -10.50 8.30 -4.76
CA TRP A 135 -10.62 7.79 -3.40
C TRP A 135 -10.01 6.39 -3.33
N ILE A 136 -9.93 5.82 -2.13
CA ILE A 136 -9.01 4.70 -1.89
C ILE A 136 -9.37 3.38 -2.61
N LEU A 137 -10.65 3.02 -2.76
CA LEU A 137 -11.00 1.69 -3.28
C LEU A 137 -10.66 1.47 -4.76
N PRO A 138 -10.88 2.44 -5.67
CA PRO A 138 -10.39 2.35 -7.04
C PRO A 138 -8.93 1.95 -7.14
N ASP A 139 -8.04 2.55 -6.34
CA ASP A 139 -6.60 2.24 -6.33
C ASP A 139 -6.28 0.87 -5.71
N LEU A 140 -7.13 0.38 -4.81
CA LEU A 140 -7.01 -0.95 -4.20
C LEU A 140 -7.58 -2.09 -5.05
N THR A 141 -8.26 -1.80 -6.16
CA THR A 141 -8.58 -2.86 -7.14
C THR A 141 -7.33 -3.33 -7.86
N ILE A 142 -7.36 -4.52 -8.47
CA ILE A 142 -6.20 -5.04 -9.20
C ILE A 142 -5.91 -4.14 -10.41
N GLN A 143 -6.94 -3.71 -11.13
CA GLN A 143 -6.84 -2.82 -12.29
C GLN A 143 -6.32 -1.45 -11.88
N GLY A 144 -6.81 -0.89 -10.77
CA GLY A 144 -6.34 0.38 -10.22
C GLY A 144 -4.88 0.33 -9.83
N SER A 145 -4.47 -0.69 -9.09
CA SER A 145 -3.07 -0.89 -8.71
C SER A 145 -2.16 -1.11 -9.91
N VAL A 146 -2.62 -1.79 -10.97
CA VAL A 146 -1.89 -1.91 -12.25
C VAL A 146 -1.70 -0.53 -12.90
N ARG A 147 -2.76 0.28 -12.99
CA ARG A 147 -2.70 1.64 -13.54
C ARG A 147 -1.79 2.54 -12.71
N LEU A 148 -1.82 2.41 -11.39
CA LEU A 148 -0.97 3.17 -10.48
C LEU A 148 0.50 2.77 -10.63
N ASN A 149 0.79 1.47 -10.62
CA ASN A 149 2.15 0.95 -10.70
C ASN A 149 2.84 1.23 -12.03
N SER A 150 2.11 1.42 -13.13
CA SER A 150 2.71 1.74 -14.43
C SER A 150 3.49 3.07 -14.42
N HIS A 151 3.20 3.94 -13.46
CA HIS A 151 3.83 5.24 -13.29
C HIS A 151 4.84 5.31 -12.14
N ILE A 152 4.94 4.26 -11.32
CA ILE A 152 5.77 4.24 -10.11
C ILE A 152 6.98 3.34 -10.32
N LYS A 153 8.17 3.86 -10.03
CA LYS A 153 9.43 3.12 -10.17
C LYS A 153 9.97 2.66 -8.81
N THR A 154 10.88 1.69 -8.87
CA THR A 154 11.81 1.41 -7.77
C THR A 154 13.09 2.19 -8.01
N PHE A 155 13.52 2.97 -7.02
CA PHE A 155 14.67 3.85 -7.14
C PHE A 155 15.96 3.15 -6.68
N PRO A 156 17.07 3.30 -7.42
CA PRO A 156 18.30 2.54 -7.19
C PRO A 156 18.97 2.82 -5.85
N ASP A 157 18.74 3.99 -5.25
CA ASP A 157 19.40 4.45 -4.02
C ASP A 157 18.50 4.38 -2.77
N THR A 158 17.41 3.61 -2.84
CA THR A 158 16.45 3.41 -1.73
C THR A 158 16.36 1.94 -1.36
N TYR A 159 16.31 1.63 -0.07
CA TYR A 159 16.10 0.26 0.42
C TYR A 159 14.61 -0.06 0.54
N TYR A 160 14.20 -1.25 0.08
CA TYR A 160 12.80 -1.67 0.11
C TYR A 160 12.62 -2.99 0.86
N PHE A 161 11.68 -3.01 1.81
CA PHE A 161 11.35 -4.20 2.59
C PHE A 161 9.84 -4.46 2.56
N SER A 162 9.42 -5.72 2.52
CA SER A 162 8.02 -6.08 2.67
C SER A 162 7.80 -7.30 3.55
N TYR A 163 6.91 -7.16 4.52
CA TYR A 163 6.40 -8.26 5.33
C TYR A 163 4.99 -8.58 4.83
N ALA A 164 4.89 -9.63 4.01
CA ALA A 164 3.64 -10.13 3.49
C ALA A 164 2.99 -11.06 4.52
N THR A 165 1.75 -10.77 4.91
CA THR A 165 1.00 -11.55 5.90
C THR A 165 0.18 -12.67 5.24
N LYS A 166 -0.02 -13.76 5.97
CA LYS A 166 -0.81 -14.90 5.50
C LYS A 166 -1.54 -15.58 6.67
N ARG A 167 -2.81 -15.92 6.46
CA ARG A 167 -3.68 -16.70 7.36
C ARG A 167 -4.46 -17.80 6.65
N THR A 168 -3.88 -18.32 5.59
CA THR A 168 -4.41 -19.43 4.81
C THR A 168 -3.43 -20.60 4.80
N GLN A 169 -3.94 -21.80 4.56
CA GLN A 169 -3.17 -23.03 4.38
C GLN A 169 -3.76 -23.87 3.24
N GLN A 170 -2.96 -24.77 2.68
CA GLN A 170 -3.42 -25.72 1.67
C GLN A 170 -3.92 -27.00 2.35
N LEU A 171 -5.15 -27.40 2.05
CA LEU A 171 -5.76 -28.63 2.53
C LEU A 171 -6.46 -29.34 1.36
N LEU A 172 -5.98 -30.55 1.00
CA LEU A 172 -6.54 -31.36 -0.10
C LEU A 172 -6.66 -30.60 -1.44
N GLY A 173 -5.72 -29.69 -1.72
CA GLY A 173 -5.72 -28.86 -2.93
C GLY A 173 -6.59 -27.60 -2.86
N PHE A 174 -7.23 -27.33 -1.71
CA PHE A 174 -8.00 -26.11 -1.47
C PHE A 174 -7.28 -25.18 -0.49
N THR A 175 -7.35 -23.89 -0.78
CA THR A 175 -6.89 -22.84 0.14
C THR A 175 -7.96 -22.60 1.20
N VAL A 176 -7.62 -22.78 2.47
CA VAL A 176 -8.54 -22.61 3.61
C VAL A 176 -7.92 -21.76 4.72
N PRO A 177 -8.71 -21.10 5.59
CA PRO A 177 -8.18 -20.37 6.73
C PRO A 177 -7.31 -21.26 7.65
N SER A 178 -6.13 -20.78 8.07
CA SER A 178 -5.14 -21.57 8.84
C SER A 178 -5.41 -21.70 10.35
N GLY A 179 -6.63 -21.40 10.79
CA GLY A 179 -7.07 -21.62 12.17
C GLY A 179 -8.08 -20.59 12.66
N ILE A 180 -9.18 -21.07 13.23
CA ILE A 180 -10.32 -20.22 13.67
C ILE A 180 -9.91 -19.26 14.79
N LEU A 181 -9.04 -19.70 15.72
CA LEU A 181 -8.61 -18.88 16.86
C LEU A 181 -7.45 -17.92 16.54
N GLY A 182 -6.76 -18.13 15.42
CA GLY A 182 -5.64 -17.27 15.01
C GLY A 182 -6.08 -16.02 14.26
N ILE A 183 -7.23 -16.07 13.59
CA ILE A 183 -7.74 -14.96 12.77
C ILE A 183 -8.68 -14.12 13.63
N HIS A 184 -8.55 -12.80 13.54
CA HIS A 184 -9.47 -11.89 14.20
C HIS A 184 -10.90 -12.16 13.72
N PRO A 185 -11.93 -12.25 14.60
CA PRO A 185 -13.30 -12.58 14.19
C PRO A 185 -13.85 -11.72 13.05
N MET A 186 -13.53 -10.42 13.05
CA MET A 186 -13.91 -9.49 11.97
C MET A 186 -13.31 -9.83 10.60
N LEU A 187 -12.19 -10.54 10.55
CA LEU A 187 -11.46 -10.89 9.32
C LEU A 187 -11.73 -12.31 8.84
N PHE A 188 -12.23 -13.21 9.71
CA PHE A 188 -12.39 -14.63 9.38
C PHE A 188 -13.24 -14.87 8.13
N ILE A 189 -14.41 -14.21 8.05
CA ILE A 189 -15.30 -14.34 6.89
C ILE A 189 -14.61 -13.85 5.61
N ARG A 190 -13.80 -12.79 5.70
CA ARG A 190 -13.05 -12.26 4.54
C ARG A 190 -11.93 -13.19 4.12
N VAL A 191 -11.24 -13.83 5.07
CA VAL A 191 -10.24 -14.85 4.73
C VAL A 191 -10.88 -15.97 3.92
N LEU A 192 -12.04 -16.46 4.35
CA LEU A 192 -12.75 -17.52 3.65
C LEU A 192 -13.20 -17.09 2.24
N GLN A 193 -13.82 -15.91 2.11
CA GLN A 193 -14.28 -15.38 0.83
C GLN A 193 -13.14 -15.21 -0.17
N MET A 194 -12.02 -14.63 0.26
CA MET A 194 -10.87 -14.39 -0.61
C MET A 194 -10.16 -15.69 -1.02
N SER A 195 -10.16 -16.71 -0.15
CA SER A 195 -9.59 -18.04 -0.45
C SER A 195 -10.36 -18.81 -1.54
N GLN A 196 -11.60 -18.39 -1.81
CA GLN A 196 -12.50 -18.97 -2.82
C GLN A 196 -12.84 -17.97 -3.91
N TRP A 197 -12.07 -16.88 -4.04
CA TRP A 197 -12.29 -15.89 -5.07
C TRP A 197 -12.21 -16.54 -6.45
N SER A 198 -13.19 -16.24 -7.29
CA SER A 198 -13.12 -16.51 -8.72
C SER A 198 -13.52 -15.28 -9.49
N HIS A 199 -12.67 -14.87 -10.42
CA HIS A 199 -12.95 -13.73 -11.29
C HIS A 199 -14.12 -14.07 -12.23
N PRO A 200 -15.07 -13.14 -12.43
CA PRO A 200 -16.23 -13.42 -13.29
C PRO A 200 -15.81 -13.85 -14.70
N PRO A 201 -16.37 -14.95 -15.24
CA PRO A 201 -15.94 -15.54 -16.50
C PRO A 201 -16.31 -14.69 -17.73
N ASP A 202 -17.29 -13.81 -17.61
CA ASP A 202 -17.79 -12.89 -18.61
C ASP A 202 -17.04 -11.54 -18.64
N VAL A 203 -16.12 -11.33 -17.69
CA VAL A 203 -15.34 -10.10 -17.57
C VAL A 203 -13.88 -10.37 -17.98
N PRO A 204 -13.26 -9.51 -18.82
CA PRO A 204 -11.85 -9.66 -19.15
C PRO A 204 -10.98 -9.73 -17.89
N PRO A 205 -9.90 -10.54 -17.89
CA PRO A 205 -9.00 -10.61 -16.75
C PRO A 205 -8.34 -9.24 -16.49
N PRO A 206 -8.05 -8.90 -15.22
CA PRO A 206 -7.51 -7.58 -14.86
C PRO A 206 -6.12 -7.32 -15.43
N TYR A 207 -5.38 -8.37 -15.79
CA TYR A 207 -4.09 -8.31 -16.48
C TYR A 207 -3.81 -9.61 -17.24
N LYS A 208 -2.85 -9.55 -18.18
CA LYS A 208 -2.44 -10.72 -18.98
C LYS A 208 -1.81 -11.80 -18.09
N GLY A 209 -2.33 -13.02 -18.18
CA GLY A 209 -1.83 -14.16 -17.40
C GLY A 209 -2.39 -14.24 -15.98
N TYR A 210 -3.45 -13.49 -15.68
CA TYR A 210 -4.18 -13.60 -14.42
C TYR A 210 -4.70 -15.04 -14.19
N ARG A 211 -4.61 -15.49 -12.94
CA ARG A 211 -5.12 -16.78 -12.45
C ARG A 211 -5.72 -16.57 -11.07
N ASP A 212 -6.89 -17.15 -10.82
CA ASP A 212 -7.57 -17.02 -9.53
C ASP A 212 -6.74 -17.59 -8.38
N GLU A 213 -6.08 -18.72 -8.61
CA GLU A 213 -5.31 -19.45 -7.59
C GLU A 213 -4.18 -18.62 -6.98
N ASP A 214 -3.56 -17.75 -7.77
CA ASP A 214 -2.48 -16.87 -7.34
C ASP A 214 -2.97 -15.85 -6.27
N TRP A 215 -4.28 -15.61 -6.21
CA TRP A 215 -4.93 -14.65 -5.34
C TRP A 215 -5.65 -15.28 -4.15
N TRP A 216 -5.60 -16.59 -3.93
CA TRP A 216 -6.34 -17.21 -2.81
C TRP A 216 -5.68 -17.01 -1.45
N ASP A 217 -4.35 -17.07 -1.38
CA ASP A 217 -3.64 -16.81 -0.12
C ASP A 217 -3.84 -15.36 0.32
N ASN A 218 -4.20 -15.15 1.60
CA ASN A 218 -4.55 -13.82 2.10
C ASN A 218 -4.45 -13.71 3.63
N ASP A 219 -4.57 -12.48 4.13
CA ASP A 219 -4.56 -12.14 5.56
C ASP A 219 -5.91 -11.60 6.10
N GLY A 220 -6.97 -11.73 5.30
CA GLY A 220 -8.32 -11.23 5.58
C GLY A 220 -8.61 -9.81 5.08
N ALA A 221 -7.61 -9.08 4.58
CA ALA A 221 -7.85 -7.82 3.88
C ALA A 221 -7.15 -7.75 2.53
N LEU A 222 -5.96 -8.33 2.40
CA LEU A 222 -5.15 -8.34 1.19
C LEU A 222 -4.69 -9.74 0.85
N ASN A 223 -4.52 -9.99 -0.45
CA ASN A 223 -4.00 -11.24 -0.96
C ASN A 223 -2.47 -11.25 -0.78
N THR A 224 -1.89 -12.37 -0.36
CA THR A 224 -0.46 -12.48 -0.02
C THR A 224 0.43 -12.17 -1.21
N ILE A 225 0.05 -12.57 -2.43
CA ILE A 225 0.77 -12.18 -3.67
C ILE A 225 0.87 -10.66 -3.85
N SER A 226 -0.15 -9.92 -3.41
CA SER A 226 -0.19 -8.46 -3.53
C SER A 226 0.82 -7.79 -2.60
N MET A 227 1.11 -8.42 -1.47
CA MET A 227 1.94 -7.85 -0.41
C MET A 227 3.43 -8.09 -0.58
N MET A 228 3.85 -9.01 -1.44
CA MET A 228 5.26 -9.37 -1.57
C MET A 228 6.10 -8.19 -2.07
N TYR A 229 5.71 -7.60 -3.19
CA TYR A 229 6.36 -6.46 -3.85
C TYR A 229 5.49 -6.00 -5.02
N PRO A 230 5.77 -4.83 -5.65
CA PRO A 230 5.08 -4.41 -6.87
C PRO A 230 5.41 -5.37 -8.03
N ARG A 231 4.46 -6.23 -8.38
CA ARG A 231 4.58 -7.29 -9.39
C ARG A 231 3.98 -6.86 -10.72
N LEU A 232 2.93 -6.05 -10.69
CA LEU A 232 2.14 -5.70 -11.85
C LEU A 232 2.25 -4.20 -12.17
N PRO A 233 2.20 -3.79 -13.46
CA PRO A 233 2.17 -4.64 -14.65
C PRO A 233 3.53 -5.22 -15.02
N VAL A 234 4.62 -4.61 -14.53
CA VAL A 234 6.00 -5.07 -14.71
C VAL A 234 6.54 -5.42 -13.34
N GLU A 235 7.23 -6.54 -13.26
CA GLU A 235 7.78 -7.04 -12.01
C GLU A 235 8.99 -6.20 -11.56
N HIS A 236 8.91 -5.62 -10.36
CA HIS A 236 10.03 -4.86 -9.79
C HIS A 236 11.13 -5.81 -9.28
N PRO A 237 12.40 -5.38 -9.25
CA PRO A 237 13.50 -6.19 -8.70
C PRO A 237 13.20 -6.59 -7.26
N HIS A 238 13.32 -7.88 -6.95
CA HIS A 238 12.94 -8.42 -5.64
C HIS A 238 13.78 -9.64 -5.25
N ARG A 239 13.78 -9.95 -3.95
CA ARG A 239 14.43 -11.13 -3.37
C ARG A 239 13.66 -11.62 -2.14
N LEU A 240 13.36 -12.93 -2.12
CA LEU A 240 12.81 -13.59 -0.94
C LEU A 240 13.87 -13.67 0.16
N VAL A 241 13.51 -13.32 1.38
CA VAL A 241 14.37 -13.42 2.56
C VAL A 241 13.90 -14.57 3.44
N SER A 242 14.58 -15.71 3.34
CA SER A 242 14.34 -16.87 4.18
C SER A 242 15.05 -16.73 5.53
N ASN A 243 16.29 -16.24 5.53
CA ASN A 243 17.08 -15.97 6.73
C ASN A 243 17.71 -14.58 6.64
N ASP A 244 17.68 -13.82 7.73
CA ASP A 244 18.15 -12.43 7.76
C ASP A 244 19.67 -12.32 7.52
N SER A 245 20.42 -13.39 7.79
CA SER A 245 21.86 -13.47 7.53
C SER A 245 22.22 -13.53 6.04
N GLU A 246 21.31 -13.94 5.15
CA GLU A 246 21.57 -14.10 3.71
C GLU A 246 21.64 -12.78 2.93
N CYS A 247 21.26 -11.69 3.57
CA CYS A 247 21.06 -10.40 2.92
C CYS A 247 22.19 -9.40 3.17
N HIS A 248 23.34 -9.83 3.70
CA HIS A 248 24.47 -8.95 3.98
C HIS A 248 25.58 -9.05 2.91
N PRO A 249 25.99 -7.92 2.28
CA PRO A 249 25.44 -6.57 2.41
C PRO A 249 24.11 -6.37 1.64
N LEU A 250 23.19 -5.59 2.23
CA LEU A 250 21.92 -5.21 1.60
C LEU A 250 22.22 -4.26 0.43
N GLN A 251 21.54 -4.47 -0.70
CA GLN A 251 21.65 -3.63 -1.90
C GLN A 251 20.39 -2.77 -2.03
N PRO A 252 20.51 -1.45 -2.28
CA PRO A 252 19.35 -0.62 -2.57
C PRO A 252 18.78 -0.93 -3.96
N GLY A 253 17.56 -0.46 -4.25
CA GLY A 253 16.88 -0.67 -5.53
C GLY A 253 16.23 -2.04 -5.70
N ILE A 254 16.16 -2.86 -4.65
CA ILE A 254 15.56 -4.20 -4.67
C ILE A 254 14.60 -4.36 -3.49
N TRP A 255 13.44 -5.00 -3.73
CA TRP A 255 12.46 -5.37 -2.72
C TRP A 255 12.84 -6.66 -1.99
N TYR A 256 13.20 -6.56 -0.73
CA TYR A 256 13.42 -7.72 0.15
C TYR A 256 12.12 -8.09 0.85
N TYR A 257 11.54 -9.25 0.54
CA TYR A 257 10.25 -9.63 1.11
C TYR A 257 10.31 -10.91 1.94
N LYS A 258 9.44 -10.98 2.94
CA LYS A 258 9.26 -12.15 3.83
C LYS A 258 7.78 -12.41 3.99
N ILE A 259 7.38 -13.68 3.92
CA ILE A 259 6.01 -14.10 4.25
C ILE A 259 5.98 -14.48 5.73
N ILE A 260 5.05 -13.91 6.48
CA ILE A 260 4.88 -14.15 7.92
C ILE A 260 3.44 -14.54 8.22
N GLU A 261 3.24 -15.38 9.22
CA GLU A 261 1.91 -15.75 9.66
C GLU A 261 1.29 -14.65 10.51
N GLY A 262 0.14 -14.16 10.08
CA GLY A 262 -0.58 -13.09 10.76
C GLY A 262 -1.73 -12.58 9.91
N ASP A 263 -2.83 -12.19 10.54
CA ASP A 263 -3.88 -11.46 9.82
C ASP A 263 -3.50 -9.98 9.68
N HIS A 264 -4.28 -9.27 8.88
CA HIS A 264 -3.98 -7.90 8.45
C HIS A 264 -3.73 -6.88 9.57
N ILE A 265 -4.25 -7.14 10.78
CA ILE A 265 -4.18 -6.21 11.91
C ILE A 265 -3.25 -6.69 13.03
N LEU A 266 -2.74 -7.94 12.94
CA LEU A 266 -1.95 -8.56 14.00
C LEU A 266 -0.76 -7.69 14.42
N PHE A 267 0.01 -7.21 13.44
CA PHE A 267 1.22 -6.44 13.67
C PHE A 267 0.99 -4.92 13.77
N ILE A 268 -0.25 -4.45 13.91
CA ILE A 268 -0.57 -3.02 13.97
C ILE A 268 -1.44 -2.69 15.17
N VAL A 269 -2.60 -3.35 15.27
CA VAL A 269 -3.65 -2.99 16.23
C VAL A 269 -3.62 -3.89 17.47
N SER A 270 -3.15 -5.13 17.32
CA SER A 270 -3.28 -6.16 18.35
C SER A 270 -1.94 -6.54 18.98
N ARG A 271 -1.21 -5.58 19.57
CA ARG A 271 0.07 -5.84 20.24
C ARG A 271 -0.03 -6.98 21.25
N GLU A 272 -1.10 -7.02 22.05
CA GLU A 272 -1.33 -8.11 23.03
C GLU A 272 -1.47 -9.49 22.37
N ARG A 273 -2.15 -9.56 21.22
CA ARG A 273 -2.36 -10.82 20.49
C ARG A 273 -1.10 -11.27 19.75
N ALA A 274 -0.35 -10.33 19.20
CA ALA A 274 0.92 -10.60 18.52
C ALA A 274 2.05 -10.90 19.52
N GLY A 275 1.95 -10.36 20.74
CA GLY A 275 2.92 -10.53 21.81
C GLY A 275 4.34 -10.22 21.34
N VAL A 276 5.26 -11.13 21.65
CA VAL A 276 6.68 -11.00 21.33
C VAL A 276 6.95 -10.84 19.83
N GLN A 277 6.11 -11.39 18.95
CA GLN A 277 6.31 -11.28 17.51
C GLN A 277 6.14 -9.84 16.99
N PHE A 278 5.28 -9.04 17.63
CA PHE A 278 5.14 -7.62 17.32
C PHE A 278 6.45 -6.89 17.61
N ASP A 279 6.96 -7.05 18.84
CA ASP A 279 8.18 -6.37 19.29
C ASP A 279 9.37 -6.77 18.41
N LEU A 280 9.53 -8.07 18.11
CA LEU A 280 10.61 -8.57 17.24
C LEU A 280 10.58 -7.97 15.83
N ILE A 281 9.40 -7.81 15.22
CA ILE A 281 9.29 -7.23 13.88
C ILE A 281 9.69 -5.76 13.91
N TYR A 282 9.14 -4.98 14.84
CA TYR A 282 9.47 -3.55 14.92
C TYR A 282 10.91 -3.32 15.31
N ASP A 283 11.46 -4.08 16.26
CA ASP A 283 12.87 -4.01 16.62
C ASP A 283 13.76 -4.31 15.41
N SER A 284 13.46 -5.35 14.63
CA SER A 284 14.18 -5.65 13.38
C SER A 284 14.10 -4.49 12.38
N ILE A 285 12.93 -3.88 12.20
CA ILE A 285 12.73 -2.72 11.32
C ILE A 285 13.59 -1.55 11.81
N PHE A 286 13.51 -1.19 13.09
CA PHE A 286 14.27 -0.08 13.66
C PHE A 286 15.78 -0.32 13.64
N GLU A 287 16.24 -1.56 13.86
CA GLU A 287 17.65 -1.92 13.71
C GLU A 287 18.14 -1.75 12.28
N ARG A 288 17.35 -2.19 11.28
CA ARG A 288 17.68 -1.99 9.86
C ARG A 288 17.74 -0.51 9.52
N CYS A 289 16.73 0.27 9.91
CA CYS A 289 16.72 1.72 9.73
C CYS A 289 17.99 2.35 10.34
N ARG A 290 18.34 1.98 11.58
CA ARG A 290 19.55 2.47 12.28
C ARG A 290 20.87 2.08 11.60
N LYS A 291 20.97 0.89 10.99
CA LYS A 291 22.18 0.46 10.27
C LYS A 291 22.40 1.18 8.94
N HIS A 292 21.34 1.75 8.35
CA HIS A 292 21.38 2.42 7.05
C HIS A 292 21.34 3.94 7.12
N VAL A 293 21.48 4.55 8.31
CA VAL A 293 21.34 6.00 8.60
C VAL A 293 22.17 6.90 7.68
N PHE A 294 23.26 6.41 7.11
CA PHE A 294 24.07 7.20 6.18
C PHE A 294 24.21 6.47 4.85
N ARG A 295 23.84 7.15 3.76
CA ARG A 295 24.42 6.86 2.46
C ARG A 295 25.92 6.89 2.65
N LYS A 296 26.59 5.75 2.56
CA LYS A 296 28.04 5.73 2.42
C LYS A 296 28.36 6.34 1.07
N ASN A 297 28.38 7.68 0.99
CA ASN A 297 29.05 8.34 -0.11
C ASN A 297 30.49 7.86 -0.05
N PRO A 298 31.03 7.20 -1.09
CA PRO A 298 32.46 7.20 -1.26
C PRO A 298 32.83 8.69 -1.35
N GLN A 299 33.52 9.20 -0.34
CA GLN A 299 34.14 10.52 -0.45
C GLN A 299 34.89 10.52 -1.77
N LYS A 300 34.45 11.35 -2.72
CA LYS A 300 35.28 11.72 -3.87
C LYS A 300 36.48 12.44 -3.27
N LEU A 301 37.57 11.70 -3.03
CA LEU A 301 38.86 12.25 -2.69
C LEU A 301 39.20 13.27 -3.79
N PRO A 302 39.57 14.52 -3.45
CA PRO A 302 39.95 15.50 -4.44
C PRO A 302 41.19 14.99 -5.18
N ASN A 303 41.16 15.06 -6.51
CA ASN A 303 42.27 14.72 -7.40
C ASN A 303 43.58 15.31 -6.85
N GLN A 304 44.46 14.45 -6.34
CA GLN A 304 45.86 14.82 -6.18
C GLN A 304 46.44 14.93 -7.58
N ALA A 305 46.64 16.17 -8.02
CA ALA A 305 47.41 16.47 -9.22
C ALA A 305 48.82 15.91 -9.03
N HIS A 306 49.13 14.81 -9.71
CA HIS A 306 50.50 14.44 -10.04
C HIS A 306 51.03 15.46 -11.05
N GLN A 307 51.73 16.48 -10.57
CA GLN A 307 52.72 17.19 -11.38
C GLN A 307 54.04 16.44 -11.25
N THR A 308 54.31 15.62 -12.26
CA THR A 308 55.60 15.00 -12.54
C THR A 308 56.62 16.10 -12.81
N LEU A 309 57.70 16.11 -12.02
CA LEU A 309 58.93 16.85 -12.29
C LEU A 309 59.51 16.37 -13.63
N LEU A 310 59.73 17.31 -14.55
CA LEU A 310 60.59 17.12 -15.71
C LEU A 310 61.94 17.79 -15.42
N SER A 311 62.98 16.96 -15.42
CA SER A 311 64.38 17.31 -15.71
C SER A 311 64.55 17.66 -17.18
#